data_AF-K2FBV9-F1
#
_entry.id   AF-K2FBV9-F1
#
_cell.length_a   1.000
_cell.length_b   1.000
_cell.length_c   1.000
_cell.angle_alpha   90.00
_cell.angle_beta   90.00
_cell.angle_gamma   90.00
#
_symmetry.space_group_name_H-M   'P 1'
#
loop_
_entity.id
_entity.type
_entity.pdbx_description
1 polymer ?
#
loop_
_entity_poly.entity_id
_entity_poly.type
_entity_poly.pdbx_seq_one_letter_code
_entity_poly.pdbx_strand_id
1 'polypeptide(L)' 'MTDFKLTDFFEKKENKKKRLGRGRASGKGKTSGKGTKGQKSRTGNSIPFGFEGGQTPLYKRLPKKKSRPNKKR' A
#
# COMPACT_ATOMS: atom_id res chain seq x y z
N MET A 1 -32.11 26.42 -25.84
CA MET A 1 -30.67 26.71 -25.97
C MET A 1 -30.28 27.46 -24.71
N THR A 2 -30.10 26.74 -23.60
CA THR A 2 -29.84 27.33 -22.28
C THR A 2 -28.72 26.54 -21.61
N ASP A 3 -27.60 27.25 -21.53
CA ASP A 3 -26.31 27.14 -20.85
C ASP A 3 -26.06 26.00 -19.85
N PHE A 4 -25.31 24.99 -20.32
CA PHE A 4 -24.47 24.17 -19.44
C PHE A 4 -23.33 25.04 -18.91
N LYS A 5 -23.26 25.28 -17.60
CA LYS A 5 -22.16 26.05 -16.99
C LYS A 5 -20.98 25.12 -16.72
N LEU A 6 -19.76 25.61 -16.98
CA LEU A 6 -18.51 24.87 -16.77
C LEU A 6 -18.35 24.35 -15.32
N THR A 7 -18.97 25.03 -14.36
CA THR A 7 -18.96 24.71 -12.92
C THR A 7 -19.71 23.43 -12.57
N ASP A 8 -20.64 23.00 -13.43
CA ASP A 8 -21.65 22.00 -13.08
C ASP A 8 -21.15 20.55 -13.28
N PHE A 9 -19.94 20.38 -13.85
CA PHE A 9 -19.30 19.08 -14.07
C PHE A 9 -18.29 18.69 -12.98
N PHE A 10 -17.98 19.59 -12.04
CA PHE A 10 -16.86 19.43 -11.10
C PHE A 10 -17.28 18.99 -9.69
N GLU A 11 -18.25 18.07 -9.56
CA GLU A 11 -18.42 17.38 -8.28
C GLU A 11 -17.36 16.29 -8.10
N LYS A 12 -16.12 16.74 -7.85
CA LYS A 12 -14.96 15.85 -7.69
C LYS A 12 -14.93 15.28 -6.28
N LYS A 13 -15.27 14.01 -6.13
CA LYS A 13 -15.18 13.28 -4.84
C LYS A 13 -13.72 12.94 -4.50
N GLU A 14 -12.92 13.93 -4.08
CA GLU A 14 -11.52 13.72 -3.70
C GLU A 14 -11.35 13.33 -2.23
N ASN A 15 -10.80 12.13 -1.99
CA ASN A 15 -10.28 11.78 -0.68
C ASN A 15 -8.89 12.42 -0.48
N LYS A 16 -8.80 13.39 0.43
CA LYS A 16 -7.53 14.06 0.76
C LYS A 16 -6.47 13.04 1.24
N LYS A 17 -5.26 13.11 0.68
CA LYS A 17 -4.13 12.25 1.11
C LYS A 17 -3.80 12.51 2.58
N LYS A 18 -3.52 11.44 3.33
CA LYS A 18 -3.10 11.53 4.73
C LYS A 18 -1.69 12.13 4.82
N ARG A 19 -1.54 13.26 5.50
CA ARG A 19 -0.23 13.87 5.82
C ARG A 19 0.26 13.31 7.16
N LEU A 20 1.29 12.48 7.13
CA LEU A 20 1.85 11.85 8.32
C LEU A 20 2.69 12.85 9.14
N GLY A 21 2.77 12.66 10.46
CA GLY A 21 3.62 13.47 11.33
C GLY A 21 3.14 14.92 11.49
N ARG A 22 1.83 15.16 11.54
CA ARG A 22 1.22 16.50 11.72
C ARG A 22 0.51 16.61 13.07
N GLY A 23 1.27 16.40 14.14
CA GLY A 23 0.75 16.42 15.51
C GLY A 23 -0.08 15.18 15.88
N ARG A 24 -0.37 15.01 17.18
CA ARG A 24 -1.10 13.83 17.68
C ARG A 24 -2.56 13.81 17.22
N ALA A 25 -3.20 14.97 17.12
CA ALA A 25 -4.59 15.12 16.67
C ALA A 25 -4.84 14.63 15.24
N SER A 26 -3.81 14.58 14.38
CA SER A 26 -3.91 14.03 13.02
C SER A 26 -4.09 12.50 12.97
N GLY A 27 -4.07 11.80 14.11
CA GLY A 27 -4.19 10.34 14.21
C GLY A 27 -2.91 9.56 13.85
N LYS A 28 -1.98 10.17 13.10
CA LYS A 28 -0.67 9.59 12.76
C LYS A 28 0.45 10.58 13.06
N GLY A 29 0.60 10.89 14.35
CA GLY A 29 1.57 11.85 14.89
C GLY A 29 3.01 11.31 14.94
N LYS A 30 3.62 11.33 16.13
CA LYS A 30 5.07 11.11 16.37
C LYS A 30 5.68 9.90 15.64
N THR A 31 4.99 8.75 15.65
CA THR A 31 5.51 7.51 15.03
C THR A 31 5.08 7.35 13.58
N SER A 32 4.24 8.25 13.06
CA SER A 32 3.65 8.15 11.72
C SER A 32 2.96 6.81 11.42
N GLY A 33 2.57 6.07 12.47
CA GLY A 33 1.98 4.72 12.36
C GLY A 33 3.00 3.58 12.18
N LYS A 34 4.31 3.84 12.25
CA LYS A 34 5.38 2.84 12.08
C LYS A 34 5.78 2.12 13.37
N GLY A 35 5.24 2.52 14.53
CA GLY A 35 5.67 2.04 15.84
C GLY A 35 6.94 2.74 16.36
N THR A 36 7.60 2.15 17.36
CA THR A 36 8.73 2.76 18.07
C THR A 36 10.08 2.49 17.39
N LYS A 37 10.50 1.22 17.34
CA LYS A 37 11.79 0.77 16.81
C LYS A 37 11.62 -0.55 16.05
N GLY A 38 12.69 -0.96 15.34
CA GLY A 38 12.73 -2.21 14.58
C GLY A 38 13.00 -1.97 13.10
N GLN A 39 13.30 -3.04 12.36
CA GLN A 39 13.66 -2.94 10.94
C GLN A 39 12.59 -2.22 10.10
N LYS A 40 11.30 -2.53 10.32
CA LYS A 40 10.16 -1.93 9.60
C LYS A 40 9.91 -0.46 9.88
N SER A 41 10.50 0.12 10.93
CA SER A 41 10.32 1.55 11.24
C SER A 41 11.42 2.44 10.64
N ARG A 42 12.55 1.87 10.21
CA ARG A 42 13.71 2.59 9.65
C ARG A 42 13.46 3.05 8.21
N THR A 43 14.19 4.08 7.77
CA THR A 43 14.21 4.50 6.37
C THR A 43 14.88 3.44 5.49
N GLY A 44 14.43 3.28 4.24
CA GLY A 44 15.01 2.31 3.31
C GLY A 44 14.81 0.83 3.68
N ASN A 45 13.94 0.52 4.65
CA ASN A 45 13.66 -0.87 4.97
C ASN A 45 12.94 -1.55 3.80
N SER A 46 13.48 -2.67 3.36
CA SER A 46 12.89 -3.54 2.35
C SER A 46 13.21 -4.98 2.74
N ILE A 47 12.21 -5.67 3.26
CA ILE A 47 12.27 -7.11 3.47
C ILE A 47 11.70 -7.75 2.20
N PRO A 48 12.40 -8.66 1.52
CA PRO A 48 11.90 -9.29 0.30
C PRO A 48 10.51 -9.88 0.52
N PHE A 49 9.60 -9.65 -0.43
CA PHE A 49 8.27 -10.22 -0.38
C PHE A 49 8.36 -11.74 -0.46
N GLY A 50 7.97 -12.43 0.61
CA GLY A 50 8.13 -13.89 0.75
C GLY A 50 9.34 -14.33 1.59
N PHE A 51 10.10 -13.42 2.19
CA PHE A 51 11.08 -13.77 3.21
C PHE A 51 10.41 -14.02 4.56
N GLU A 52 10.56 -15.23 5.09
CA GLU A 52 9.96 -15.68 6.36
C GLU A 52 10.97 -15.64 7.53
N GLY A 53 12.00 -14.77 7.47
CA GLY A 53 12.92 -14.59 8.61
C GLY A 53 14.03 -15.64 8.74
N GLY A 54 14.40 -16.32 7.66
CA GLY A 54 15.41 -17.39 7.62
C GLY A 54 14.80 -18.79 7.42
N GLN A 55 13.49 -18.90 7.57
CA GLN A 55 12.72 -20.07 7.22
C GLN A 55 12.68 -20.28 5.69
N THR A 56 12.63 -21.54 5.23
CA THR A 56 12.43 -21.86 3.80
C THR A 56 11.12 -21.24 3.30
N PRO A 57 11.12 -20.31 2.33
CA PRO A 57 9.90 -19.65 1.90
C PRO A 57 8.84 -20.60 1.36
N LEU A 58 7.56 -20.29 1.58
CA LEU A 58 6.42 -21.09 1.10
C LEU A 58 6.51 -21.48 -0.38
N TYR A 59 6.92 -20.54 -1.25
CA TYR A 59 7.03 -20.80 -2.69
C TYR A 59 8.13 -21.80 -3.07
N LYS A 60 9.08 -22.08 -2.16
CA LYS A 60 10.08 -23.14 -2.33
C LYS A 60 9.63 -24.47 -1.74
N ARG A 61 8.72 -24.45 -0.76
CA ARG A 61 8.19 -25.66 -0.10
C ARG A 61 7.19 -26.41 -0.95
N LEU A 62 6.32 -25.66 -1.63
CA LEU A 62 5.27 -26.25 -2.43
C LEU A 62 5.83 -26.69 -3.79
N PRO A 63 5.42 -27.86 -4.30
CA PRO A 63 5.80 -28.28 -5.64
C PRO A 63 5.23 -27.31 -6.68
N LYS A 64 5.97 -27.11 -7.76
CA LYS A 64 5.46 -26.34 -8.91
C LYS A 64 4.26 -27.09 -9.50
N LYS A 65 3.16 -26.37 -9.72
CA LYS A 65 1.97 -26.92 -10.37
C LYS A 65 2.36 -27.41 -11.78
N LYS A 66 2.05 -28.67 -12.13
CA LYS A 66 2.13 -29.14 -13.52
C LYS A 66 1.26 -28.22 -14.38
N SER A 67 1.82 -27.74 -15.48
CA SER A 67 1.23 -26.78 -16.41
C SER A 67 -0.29 -26.93 -16.56
N ARG A 68 -1.05 -25.91 -16.16
CA ARG A 68 -2.33 -25.66 -16.84
C ARG A 68 -1.97 -24.83 -18.08
N PRO A 69 -2.46 -25.19 -19.27
CA PRO A 69 -2.23 -24.39 -20.46
C PRO A 69 -2.66 -22.95 -20.16
N ASN A 70 -1.77 -22.02 -20.51
CA ASN A 70 -1.96 -20.59 -20.27
C ASN A 70 -3.18 -20.15 -21.09
N LYS A 71 -4.37 -20.05 -20.47
CA LYS A 71 -5.53 -19.45 -21.13
C LYS A 71 -5.19 -17.97 -21.29
N LYS A 72 -4.78 -17.58 -22.50
CA LYS A 72 -4.59 -16.17 -22.87
C LYS A 72 -5.81 -15.40 -22.36
N ARG A 73 -5.56 -14.41 -21.48
CA ARG A 73 -6.57 -13.40 -21.16
C ARG A 73 -6.68 -12.47 -22.34
#